data_AF-A0A564G5Y5-F1
#
_entry.id   AF-A0A564G5Y5-F1
#
_cell.length_a   1.000
_cell.length_b   1.000
_cell.length_c   1.000
_cell.angle_alpha   90.00
_cell.angle_beta   90.00
_cell.angle_gamma   90.00
#
_symmetry.space_group_name_H-M   'P 1'
#
loop_
_entity.id
_entity.type
_entity.pdbx_description
1 polymer ?
#
loop_
_entity_poly.entity_id
_entity_poly.type
_entity_poly.pdbx_seq_one_letter_code
_entity_poly.pdbx_strand_id
1 'polypeptide(L)'
;MAETRERLSPEERATRQRKLLTVGTYLYGPSWQQALSDRLAKVVEGGVPRVRINQWATGSKPLPAWMLPVLADVALSGAAELRRRAEVFNRIAAGEDVPPSLDEGTPPVQGEPDTSEEPTLESGPTATKVAPYDDGSDFDIDALVVKYADKRLPRPAPEPAPEPQELQWTSKFAEEARAGWRGRGL
;
A
#
# COMPACT_ATOMS: atom_id res chain seq x y z
N MET A 1 -35.24 4.73 0.56
CA MET A 1 -34.97 3.38 0.05
C MET A 1 -34.16 2.65 1.10
N ALA A 2 -34.69 1.58 1.68
CA ALA A 2 -34.07 0.89 2.80
C ALA A 2 -32.88 0.07 2.31
N GLU A 3 -31.66 0.41 2.74
CA GLU A 3 -30.47 -0.41 2.58
C GLU A 3 -30.74 -1.78 3.20
N THR A 4 -30.95 -2.76 2.34
CA THR A 4 -30.91 -4.18 2.67
C THR A 4 -29.61 -4.44 3.40
N ARG A 5 -29.67 -4.74 4.70
CA ARG A 5 -28.55 -5.30 5.46
C ARG A 5 -28.13 -6.57 4.71
N GLU A 6 -27.14 -6.46 3.83
CA GLU A 6 -26.58 -7.55 3.04
C GLU A 6 -26.15 -8.62 4.06
N ARG A 7 -26.97 -9.67 4.24
CA ARG A 7 -26.68 -10.79 5.13
C ARG A 7 -25.64 -11.67 4.45
N LEU A 8 -24.43 -11.14 4.35
CA LEU A 8 -23.27 -11.85 3.84
C LEU A 8 -22.93 -13.02 4.76
N SER A 9 -22.60 -14.16 4.16
CA SER A 9 -22.08 -15.28 4.93
C SER A 9 -20.72 -14.89 5.56
N PRO A 10 -20.34 -15.49 6.71
CA PRO A 10 -19.03 -15.24 7.31
C PRO A 10 -17.86 -15.52 6.32
N GLU A 11 -18.01 -16.55 5.49
CA GLU A 11 -17.01 -16.93 4.48
C GLU A 11 -16.87 -15.90 3.36
N GLU A 12 -17.98 -15.35 2.88
CA GLU A 12 -17.96 -14.29 1.88
C GLU A 12 -17.33 -13.01 2.44
N ARG A 13 -17.63 -12.65 3.69
CA ARG A 13 -17.01 -11.51 4.36
C ARG A 13 -15.50 -11.69 4.45
N ALA A 14 -15.04 -12.86 4.89
CA ALA A 14 -13.62 -13.19 4.98
C ALA A 14 -12.95 -13.15 3.60
N THR A 15 -13.61 -13.65 2.56
CA THR A 15 -13.09 -13.63 1.19
C THR A 15 -12.93 -12.21 0.65
N ARG A 16 -13.95 -11.34 0.84
CA ARG A 16 -13.90 -9.94 0.42
C ARG A 16 -12.82 -9.17 1.19
N GLN A 17 -12.74 -9.37 2.50
CA GLN A 17 -11.70 -8.79 3.35
C GLN A 17 -10.30 -9.22 2.91
N ARG A 18 -10.08 -10.51 2.65
CA ARG A 18 -8.81 -11.04 2.16
C ARG A 18 -8.38 -10.36 0.87
N LYS A 19 -9.29 -10.17 -0.09
CA LYS A 19 -8.98 -9.45 -1.34
C LYS A 19 -8.49 -8.02 -1.09
N LEU A 20 -9.18 -7.27 -0.22
CA LEU A 20 -8.75 -5.92 0.17
C LEU A 20 -7.35 -5.93 0.80
N LEU A 21 -7.10 -6.83 1.75
CA LEU A 21 -5.81 -6.96 2.42
C LEU A 21 -4.69 -7.31 1.44
N THR A 22 -4.93 -8.25 0.53
CA THR A 22 -3.96 -8.65 -0.51
C THR A 22 -3.62 -7.46 -1.40
N VAL A 23 -4.62 -6.76 -1.96
CA VAL A 23 -4.35 -5.61 -2.84
C VAL A 23 -3.59 -4.52 -2.12
N GLY A 24 -4.03 -4.15 -0.92
CA GLY A 24 -3.38 -3.12 -0.13
C GLY A 24 -1.92 -3.46 0.20
N THR A 25 -1.69 -4.65 0.76
CA THR A 25 -0.36 -5.07 1.24
C THR A 25 0.63 -5.22 0.08
N TYR A 26 0.22 -5.80 -1.04
CA TYR A 26 1.12 -6.04 -2.16
C TYR A 26 1.48 -4.75 -2.93
N LEU A 27 0.55 -3.79 -3.03
CA LEU A 27 0.83 -2.55 -3.76
C LEU A 27 1.57 -1.51 -2.92
N TYR A 28 1.30 -1.44 -1.61
CA TYR A 28 1.75 -0.32 -0.78
C TYR A 28 2.49 -0.74 0.50
N GLY A 29 2.62 -2.05 0.77
CA GLY A 29 3.34 -2.56 1.92
C GLY A 29 2.55 -2.47 3.24
N PRO A 30 3.24 -2.43 4.41
CA PRO A 30 2.60 -2.55 5.73
C PRO A 30 1.64 -1.41 6.07
N SER A 31 1.88 -0.20 5.57
CA SER A 31 1.11 1.02 5.87
C SER A 31 0.23 1.44 4.68
N TRP A 32 -0.50 0.49 4.12
CA TRP A 32 -1.20 0.65 2.83
C TRP A 32 -2.50 1.45 2.87
N GLN A 33 -3.13 1.62 4.04
CA GLN A 33 -4.51 2.13 4.10
C GLN A 33 -4.62 3.60 3.70
N GLN A 34 -3.59 4.41 4.00
CA GLN A 34 -3.55 5.81 3.54
C GLN A 34 -3.35 5.87 2.03
N ALA A 35 -2.35 5.18 1.51
CA ALA A 35 -2.06 5.16 0.08
C ALA A 35 -3.24 4.64 -0.76
N LEU A 36 -3.96 3.62 -0.28
CA LEU A 36 -5.18 3.14 -0.94
C LEU A 36 -6.31 4.19 -0.87
N SER A 37 -6.46 4.90 0.25
CA SER A 37 -7.43 6.00 0.38
C SER A 37 -7.19 7.07 -0.67
N ASP A 38 -5.92 7.50 -0.81
CA ASP A 38 -5.52 8.52 -1.77
C ASP A 38 -5.70 8.04 -3.22
N ARG A 39 -5.43 6.75 -3.49
CA ARG A 39 -5.69 6.14 -4.80
C ARG A 39 -7.18 6.11 -5.11
N LEU A 40 -8.02 5.70 -4.15
CA LEU A 40 -9.47 5.60 -4.33
C LEU A 40 -10.13 6.97 -4.50
N ALA A 41 -9.59 8.03 -3.91
CA ALA A 41 -10.04 9.41 -4.13
C ALA A 41 -9.93 9.86 -5.60
N LYS A 42 -9.05 9.23 -6.39
CA LYS A 42 -8.89 9.52 -7.83
C LYS A 42 -9.85 8.71 -8.72
N VAL A 43 -10.46 7.65 -8.19
CA VAL A 43 -11.26 6.68 -8.96
C VAL A 43 -12.74 6.76 -8.61
N VAL A 44 -13.05 7.02 -7.34
CA VAL A 44 -14.42 7.04 -6.82
C VAL A 44 -14.78 8.47 -6.45
N GLU A 45 -15.91 8.96 -6.96
CA GLU A 45 -16.45 10.27 -6.60
C GLU A 45 -16.69 10.35 -5.08
N GLY A 46 -16.19 11.41 -4.45
CA GLY A 46 -16.21 11.58 -2.99
C GLY A 46 -15.15 10.76 -2.23
N GLY A 47 -14.42 9.87 -2.91
CA GLY A 47 -13.35 9.06 -2.35
C GLY A 47 -13.78 8.12 -1.23
N VAL A 48 -12.80 7.41 -0.67
CA VAL A 48 -13.03 6.54 0.48
C VAL A 48 -12.05 6.91 1.58
N PRO A 49 -12.51 7.39 2.74
CA PRO A 49 -11.60 7.82 3.79
C PRO A 49 -10.87 6.62 4.41
N ARG A 50 -9.62 6.81 4.83
CA ARG A 50 -8.78 5.80 5.50
C ARG A 50 -9.50 5.08 6.63
N VAL A 51 -10.29 5.79 7.45
CA VAL A 51 -11.07 5.20 8.55
C VAL A 51 -12.03 4.12 8.05
N ARG A 52 -12.65 4.34 6.89
CA ARG A 52 -13.56 3.35 6.29
C ARG A 52 -12.81 2.12 5.78
N ILE A 53 -11.65 2.32 5.18
CA ILE A 53 -10.78 1.23 4.73
C ILE A 53 -10.31 0.39 5.92
N ASN A 54 -9.94 1.03 7.03
CA ASN A 54 -9.61 0.34 8.28
C ASN A 54 -10.78 -0.49 8.81
N GLN A 55 -12.01 0.04 8.74
CA GLN A 55 -13.19 -0.71 9.18
C GLN A 55 -13.41 -1.98 8.35
N TRP A 56 -13.15 -1.93 7.04
CA TRP A 56 -13.19 -3.11 6.17
C TRP A 56 -12.03 -4.07 6.41
N ALA A 57 -10.81 -3.55 6.58
CA ALA A 57 -9.60 -4.33 6.80
C ALA A 57 -9.65 -5.13 8.12
N THR A 58 -10.25 -4.55 9.16
CA THR A 58 -10.47 -5.20 10.47
C THR A 58 -11.69 -6.11 10.49
N GLY A 59 -12.53 -6.09 9.45
CA GLY A 59 -13.77 -6.86 9.38
C GLY A 59 -14.92 -6.27 10.21
N SER A 60 -14.70 -5.16 10.93
CA SER A 60 -15.72 -4.46 11.73
C SER A 60 -16.94 -4.07 10.89
N LYS A 61 -16.72 -3.74 9.60
CA LYS A 61 -17.77 -3.60 8.60
C LYS A 61 -17.47 -4.47 7.38
N PRO A 62 -18.48 -5.10 6.76
CA PRO A 62 -18.26 -5.82 5.53
C PRO A 62 -17.85 -4.86 4.40
N LEU A 63 -17.00 -5.35 3.51
CA LEU A 63 -16.66 -4.66 2.27
C LEU A 63 -17.88 -4.73 1.32
N PRO A 64 -18.40 -3.59 0.83
CA PRO A 64 -19.57 -3.59 -0.03
C PRO A 64 -19.24 -4.19 -1.41
N ALA A 65 -20.23 -4.81 -2.05
CA ALA A 65 -20.05 -5.52 -3.32
C ALA A 65 -19.53 -4.62 -4.45
N TRP A 66 -20.01 -3.37 -4.52
CA TRP A 66 -19.60 -2.40 -5.55
C TRP A 66 -18.11 -2.04 -5.50
N MET A 67 -17.44 -2.24 -4.36
CA MET A 67 -16.02 -1.96 -4.20
C MET A 67 -15.12 -3.05 -4.81
N LEU A 68 -15.65 -4.26 -5.01
CA LEU A 68 -14.88 -5.37 -5.57
C LEU A 68 -14.34 -5.12 -6.99
N PRO A 69 -15.14 -4.64 -7.96
CA PRO A 69 -14.61 -4.28 -9.27
C PRO A 69 -13.59 -3.13 -9.18
N VAL A 70 -13.85 -2.10 -8.35
CA VAL A 70 -12.93 -0.98 -8.14
C VAL A 70 -11.57 -1.46 -7.63
N LEU A 71 -11.54 -2.40 -6.67
CA LEU A 71 -10.30 -2.99 -6.18
C LEU A 71 -9.58 -3.81 -7.24
N ALA A 72 -10.31 -4.49 -8.13
CA ALA A 72 -9.70 -5.22 -9.24
C ALA A 72 -9.02 -4.25 -10.22
N ASP A 73 -9.66 -3.14 -10.56
CA ASP A 73 -9.10 -2.12 -11.44
C ASP A 73 -7.86 -1.43 -10.82
N VAL A 74 -7.91 -1.15 -9.52
CA VAL A 74 -6.76 -0.64 -8.76
C VAL A 74 -5.62 -1.66 -8.78
N ALA A 75 -5.90 -2.95 -8.60
CA ALA A 75 -4.89 -4.00 -8.64
C ALA A 75 -4.24 -4.14 -10.02
N LEU A 76 -5.03 -4.11 -11.09
CA LEU A 76 -4.52 -4.17 -12.47
C LEU A 76 -3.67 -2.95 -12.81
N SER A 77 -4.14 -1.76 -12.45
CA SER A 77 -3.41 -0.51 -12.68
C SER A 77 -2.11 -0.47 -11.88
N GLY A 78 -2.13 -0.91 -10.63
CA GLY A 78 -0.95 -1.02 -9.77
C GLY A 78 0.06 -2.04 -10.32
N ALA A 79 -0.40 -3.19 -10.82
CA ALA A 79 0.47 -4.17 -11.47
C ALA A 79 1.16 -3.60 -12.72
N ALA A 80 0.44 -2.84 -13.56
CA ALA A 80 1.04 -2.17 -14.71
C ALA A 80 2.08 -1.11 -14.31
N GLU A 81 1.80 -0.35 -13.26
CA GLU A 81 2.74 0.63 -12.70
C GLU A 81 4.01 -0.04 -12.15
N LEU A 82 3.89 -1.14 -11.42
CA LEU A 82 5.03 -1.91 -10.92
C LEU A 82 5.87 -2.51 -12.04
N ARG A 83 5.26 -2.98 -13.14
CA ARG A 83 6.01 -3.45 -14.32
C ARG A 83 6.84 -2.34 -14.95
N ARG A 84 6.25 -1.15 -15.16
CA ARG A 84 6.97 0.03 -15.68
C ARG A 84 8.15 0.41 -14.78
N ARG A 85 7.95 0.41 -13.45
CA ARG A 85 9.03 0.67 -12.49
C ARG A 85 10.13 -0.39 -12.55
N ALA A 86 9.76 -1.67 -12.69
CA ALA A 86 10.72 -2.76 -12.84
C ALA A 86 11.56 -2.61 -14.13
N GLU A 87 10.96 -2.19 -15.24
CA GLU A 87 11.69 -1.89 -16.49
C GLU A 87 12.70 -0.75 -16.31
N VAL A 88 12.33 0.30 -15.58
CA VAL A 88 13.26 1.39 -15.23
C VAL A 88 14.43 0.85 -14.40
N PHE A 89 14.15 0.06 -13.36
CA PHE A 89 15.21 -0.52 -12.52
C PHE A 89 16.11 -1.49 -13.28
N ASN A 90 15.57 -2.26 -14.23
CA ASN A 90 16.37 -3.15 -15.07
C ASN A 90 17.35 -2.38 -15.98
N ARG A 91 16.95 -1.23 -16.53
CA ARG A 91 17.84 -0.37 -17.32
C ARG A 91 18.97 0.24 -16.48
N ILE A 92 18.64 0.73 -15.28
CA ILE A 92 19.63 1.23 -14.32
C ILE A 92 20.62 0.11 -13.96
N ALA A 93 20.13 -1.11 -13.69
CA ALA A 93 20.96 -2.27 -13.40
C ALA A 93 21.86 -2.68 -14.58
N ALA A 94 21.47 -2.39 -15.81
CA ALA A 94 22.28 -2.59 -17.02
C ALA A 94 23.33 -1.47 -17.25
N GLY A 95 23.39 -0.45 -16.37
CA GLY A 95 24.32 0.67 -16.47
C GLY A 95 23.88 1.78 -17.41
N GLU A 96 22.61 1.79 -17.84
CA GLU A 96 22.03 2.91 -18.59
C GLU A 96 21.80 4.10 -17.65
N ASP A 97 22.25 5.29 -18.07
CA ASP A 97 21.93 6.53 -17.38
C ASP A 97 20.50 6.92 -17.73
N VAL A 98 19.55 6.50 -16.88
CA VAL A 98 18.13 6.83 -17.04
C VAL A 98 17.89 8.18 -16.37
N PRO A 99 17.66 9.27 -17.13
CA PRO A 99 17.33 10.55 -16.53
C PRO A 99 16.04 10.39 -15.71
N PRO A 100 15.89 11.12 -14.58
CA PRO A 100 14.65 11.09 -13.81
C PRO A 100 13.53 11.62 -14.72
N SER A 101 12.74 10.71 -15.29
CA SER A 101 11.62 11.06 -16.14
C SER A 101 10.61 11.84 -15.29
N LEU A 102 10.35 13.10 -15.68
CA LEU A 102 9.40 14.07 -15.13
C LEU A 102 7.92 13.63 -15.30
N ASP A 103 7.61 12.38 -14.95
CA ASP A 103 6.24 11.85 -15.09
C ASP A 103 5.45 11.93 -13.77
N GLU A 104 5.75 12.97 -12.98
CA GLU A 104 4.85 13.52 -11.96
C GLU A 104 4.47 14.95 -12.37
N GLY A 105 3.54 15.08 -13.31
CA GLY A 105 2.61 16.21 -13.36
C GLY A 105 3.17 17.58 -13.69
N THR A 106 4.20 17.71 -14.54
CA THR A 106 4.47 19.02 -15.15
C THR A 106 3.56 19.16 -16.38
N PRO A 107 2.58 20.08 -16.39
CA PRO A 107 1.80 20.35 -17.60
C PRO A 107 2.75 20.80 -18.73
N PRO A 108 2.45 20.48 -20.00
CA PRO A 108 3.28 20.95 -21.10
C PRO A 108 3.34 22.47 -21.03
N VAL A 109 4.53 23.01 -20.83
CA VAL A 109 4.82 24.41 -21.15
C VAL A 109 4.64 24.51 -22.67
N GLN A 110 3.42 24.82 -23.09
CA GLN A 110 3.17 25.40 -24.40
C GLN A 110 4.00 26.67 -24.46
N GLY A 111 5.00 26.66 -25.33
CA GLY A 111 5.86 27.81 -25.54
C GLY A 111 5.07 29.01 -26.02
N GLU A 112 5.63 30.19 -25.79
CA GLU A 112 5.49 31.32 -26.71
C GLU A 112 6.85 31.98 -26.93
N PRO A 113 7.05 32.57 -28.11
CA PRO A 113 8.34 33.01 -28.61
C PRO A 113 8.71 34.40 -28.08
N ASP A 114 10.01 34.64 -28.13
CA ASP A 114 10.72 35.92 -28.03
C ASP A 114 9.88 37.14 -28.46
N THR A 115 9.67 38.10 -27.55
CA THR A 115 9.39 39.51 -27.89
C THR A 115 9.77 40.43 -26.73
N SER A 116 10.86 41.16 -26.97
CA SER A 116 11.08 42.59 -26.70
C SER A 116 10.67 43.22 -25.36
N GLU A 117 11.72 43.72 -24.70
CA GLU A 117 11.88 45.07 -24.11
C GLU A 117 10.97 45.51 -22.93
N GLU A 118 11.68 45.85 -21.84
CA GLU A 118 11.32 46.72 -20.72
C GLU A 118 10.50 47.98 -21.13
N PRO A 119 9.61 48.50 -20.25
CA PRO A 119 10.09 49.26 -19.09
C PRO A 119 9.31 49.12 -17.77
N THR A 120 10.06 49.45 -16.72
CA THR A 120 9.71 49.80 -15.35
C THR A 120 8.35 50.48 -15.15
N LEU A 121 7.56 50.00 -14.19
CA LEU A 121 6.72 50.85 -13.35
C LEU A 121 6.60 50.30 -11.92
N GLU A 122 6.71 51.26 -11.02
CA GLU A 122 6.92 51.23 -9.58
C GLU A 122 5.59 51.07 -8.81
N SER A 123 5.70 50.65 -7.54
CA SER A 123 4.75 50.87 -6.40
C SER A 123 3.71 49.79 -6.01
N GLY A 124 4.13 48.91 -5.07
CA GLY A 124 3.52 48.62 -3.75
C GLY A 124 2.21 47.79 -3.63
N PRO A 125 1.87 47.21 -2.45
CA PRO A 125 2.50 47.32 -1.12
C PRO A 125 2.98 46.00 -0.45
N THR A 126 4.08 46.15 0.28
CA THR A 126 4.48 45.55 1.57
C THR A 126 4.06 44.13 1.93
N ALA A 127 4.97 43.18 1.68
CA ALA A 127 4.97 41.87 2.31
C ALA A 127 5.05 41.98 3.83
N THR A 128 4.10 41.34 4.51
CA THR A 128 4.18 41.05 5.94
C THR A 128 5.45 40.26 6.23
N LYS A 129 6.34 40.91 6.99
CA LYS A 129 7.53 40.34 7.61
C LYS A 129 7.10 39.21 8.55
N VAL A 130 7.10 37.97 8.07
CA VAL A 130 7.05 36.80 8.94
C VAL A 130 8.36 36.79 9.72
N ALA A 131 8.24 36.85 11.04
CA ALA A 131 9.37 36.83 11.95
C ALA A 131 10.25 35.60 11.68
N PRO A 132 11.59 35.73 11.76
CA PRO A 132 12.44 34.55 11.84
C PRO A 132 12.03 33.79 13.09
N TYR A 133 11.58 32.54 12.91
CA TYR A 133 11.56 31.57 14.00
C TYR A 133 13.02 31.29 14.35
N ASP A 134 13.54 32.08 15.28
CA ASP A 134 14.68 31.75 16.11
C ASP A 134 14.18 30.83 17.21
N ASP A 135 14.20 29.54 16.93
CA ASP A 135 14.30 28.54 17.97
C ASP A 135 15.42 27.61 17.55
N GLY A 136 16.63 27.93 18.02
CA GLY A 136 17.80 27.06 18.00
C GLY A 136 17.62 25.78 18.83
N SER A 137 16.45 25.17 18.80
CA SER A 137 16.23 23.80 19.24
C SER A 137 16.78 22.88 18.16
N ASP A 138 18.10 22.68 18.20
CA ASP A 138 18.75 21.50 17.64
C ASP A 138 17.91 20.30 18.07
N PHE A 139 17.24 19.68 17.10
CA PHE A 139 16.36 18.56 17.34
C PHE A 139 17.25 17.36 17.66
N ASP A 140 17.63 17.23 18.91
CA ASP A 140 18.62 16.25 19.37
C ASP A 140 17.99 14.85 19.38
N ILE A 141 18.11 14.18 18.23
CA ILE A 141 17.58 12.82 18.00
C ILE A 141 18.17 11.84 19.02
N ASP A 142 19.41 12.07 19.47
CA ASP A 142 20.09 11.19 20.42
C ASP A 142 19.46 11.29 21.82
N ALA A 143 19.04 12.49 22.24
CA ALA A 143 18.29 12.68 23.49
C ALA A 143 16.93 11.96 23.48
N LEU A 144 16.27 11.87 22.32
CA LEU A 144 15.03 11.13 22.16
C LEU A 144 15.25 9.62 22.29
N VAL A 145 16.33 9.07 21.71
CA VAL A 145 16.65 7.64 21.78
C VAL A 145 16.97 7.21 23.21
N VAL A 146 17.73 8.02 23.97
CA VAL A 146 18.04 7.74 25.38
C VAL A 146 16.78 7.73 26.26
N LYS A 147 15.85 8.67 26.04
CA LYS A 147 14.59 8.77 26.82
C LYS A 147 13.68 7.54 26.68
N TYR A 148 13.78 6.79 25.59
CA TYR A 148 12.94 5.61 25.34
C TYR A 148 13.70 4.27 25.42
N ALA A 149 15.03 4.27 25.58
CA ALA A 149 15.82 3.05 25.76
C ALA A 149 15.44 2.28 27.04
N ASP A 150 15.14 2.99 28.12
CA ASP A 150 14.78 2.40 29.43
C ASP A 150 13.34 1.87 29.53
N LYS A 151 12.50 2.12 28.52
CA LYS A 151 11.10 1.64 28.50
C LYS A 151 10.90 0.35 27.71
N ARG A 152 11.97 -0.36 27.38
CA ARG A 152 11.86 -1.71 26.81
C ARG A 152 11.31 -2.65 27.86
N LEU A 153 10.00 -2.94 27.76
CA LEU A 153 9.37 -4.02 28.51
C LEU A 153 10.21 -5.30 28.33
N PRO A 154 10.44 -6.08 29.41
CA PRO A 154 11.16 -7.34 29.29
C PRO A 154 10.48 -8.19 28.23
N ARG A 155 11.26 -8.64 27.24
CA ARG A 155 10.77 -9.57 26.23
C ARG A 155 10.20 -10.79 26.98
N PRO A 156 8.93 -11.14 26.80
CA PRO A 156 8.38 -12.34 27.42
C PRO A 156 9.27 -13.53 27.04
N ALA A 157 9.53 -14.41 28.01
CA ALA A 157 10.34 -15.58 27.78
C ALA A 157 9.82 -16.32 26.54
N PRO A 158 10.71 -16.78 25.63
CA PRO A 158 10.27 -17.53 24.47
C PRO A 158 9.44 -18.71 24.96
N GLU A 159 8.21 -18.83 24.46
CA GLU A 159 7.38 -19.99 24.74
C GLU A 159 8.18 -21.25 24.37
N PRO A 160 8.15 -22.30 25.21
CA PRO A 160 8.86 -23.53 24.90
C PRO A 160 8.38 -24.03 23.54
N ALA A 161 9.34 -24.31 22.65
CA ALA A 161 9.04 -24.82 21.32
C ALA A 161 8.10 -26.03 21.46
N PRO A 162 6.99 -26.07 20.71
CA PRO A 162 6.12 -27.24 20.74
C PRO A 162 6.97 -28.47 20.40
N GLU A 163 6.85 -29.51 21.22
CA GLU A 163 7.49 -30.79 20.96
C GLU A 163 7.14 -31.24 19.54
N PRO A 164 8.11 -31.80 18.78
CA PRO A 164 7.86 -32.26 17.43
C PRO A 164 6.77 -33.32 17.48
N GLN A 165 5.54 -32.91 17.17
CA GLN A 165 4.46 -33.84 16.91
C GLN A 165 4.88 -34.60 15.65
N GLU A 166 5.18 -35.88 15.79
CA GLU A 166 5.29 -36.79 14.66
C GLU A 166 3.95 -36.74 13.93
N LEU A 167 3.88 -35.87 12.91
CA LEU A 167 2.74 -35.77 12.01
C LEU A 167 2.66 -37.11 11.29
N GLN A 168 1.81 -38.00 11.80
CA GLN A 168 1.35 -39.19 11.12
C GLN A 168 0.45 -38.77 9.96
N TRP A 169 1.02 -38.05 8.99
CA TRP A 169 0.39 -37.77 7.70
C TRP A 169 0.45 -39.04 6.86
N THR A 170 -0.32 -40.05 7.25
CA THR A 170 -0.71 -41.10 6.31
C THR A 170 -1.74 -40.49 5.36
N SER A 171 -1.23 -39.81 4.33
CA SER A 171 -2.07 -39.32 3.24
C SER A 171 -2.82 -40.51 2.65
N LYS A 172 -4.16 -40.45 2.69
CA LYS A 172 -5.06 -41.44 2.09
C LYS A 172 -4.70 -41.72 0.60
N PHE A 173 -4.12 -40.71 -0.05
CA PHE A 173 -3.59 -40.77 -1.41
C PHE A 173 -2.39 -41.72 -1.56
N ALA A 174 -1.52 -41.79 -0.55
CA ALA A 174 -0.36 -42.71 -0.54
C ALA A 174 -0.80 -44.17 -0.33
N GLU A 175 -1.93 -44.39 0.34
CA GLU A 175 -2.52 -45.71 0.54
C GLU A 175 -3.19 -46.24 -0.74
N GLU A 176 -3.96 -45.38 -1.44
CA GLU A 176 -4.58 -45.73 -2.74
C GLU A 176 -3.55 -45.96 -3.85
N ALA A 177 -2.45 -45.20 -3.87
CA ALA A 177 -1.37 -45.40 -4.84
C ALA A 177 -0.68 -46.77 -4.70
N ARG A 178 -0.57 -47.32 -3.48
CA ARG A 178 -0.03 -48.67 -3.24
C ARG A 178 -0.97 -49.77 -3.71
N ALA A 179 -2.28 -49.56 -3.66
CA ALA A 179 -3.28 -50.55 -4.12
C ALA A 179 -3.32 -50.65 -5.66
N GLY A 180 -3.17 -49.53 -6.37
CA GLY A 180 -3.28 -49.48 -7.84
C GLY A 180 -2.16 -50.21 -8.60
N TRP A 181 -1.00 -50.45 -7.98
CA TRP A 181 0.16 -51.06 -8.66
C TRP A 181 0.21 -52.59 -8.59
N ARG A 182 -0.59 -53.24 -7.74
CA ARG A 182 -0.62 -54.72 -7.66
C ARG A 182 -1.59 -55.38 -8.68
N GLY A 183 -2.37 -54.59 -9.42
CA GLY A 183 -3.43 -55.10 -10.30
C GLY A 183 -3.08 -55.22 -11.79
N ARG A 184 -1.87 -54.82 -12.22
CA ARG A 184 -1.42 -54.99 -13.61
C ARG A 184 -0.31 -56.02 -13.70
N GLY A 185 -0.69 -57.29 -13.52
CA GLY A 185 0.12 -58.44 -13.91
C GLY A 185 0.12 -58.58 -15.44
N LEU A 186 1.33 -58.76 -15.97
CA LEU A 186 1.61 -59.47 -17.22
C LEU A 186 1.14 -60.92 -17.13
#